data_AF-A0A8X6J7T7-F1
#
_entry.id   AF-A0A8X6J7T7-F1
#
_cell.length_a   1.000
_cell.length_b   1.000
_cell.length_c   1.000
_cell.angle_alpha   90.00
_cell.angle_beta   90.00
_cell.angle_gamma   90.00
#
_symmetry.space_group_name_H-M   'P 1'
#
loop_
_entity.id
_entity.type
_entity.pdbx_description
1 polymer ?
#
loop_
_entity_poly.entity_id
_entity_poly.type
_entity_poly.pdbx_seq_one_letter_code
_entity_poly.pdbx_strand_id
1 'polypeptide(L)'
;MASVQRDHWCYVVLQCLLLNLLLCRNGAFADKNKYYHISTLCTKERNLQMYKKIDGTVLTSEGEDNLQCVLTFQTDTILQRFMLRFERLALDCNDHLYIFDGAHAFGNYKADLSCRSTRADVGTIFTQSNFVTLKYVTDKWTQPGNGFKLVITTFKDSPVGCRDFLCMNSFCITQDLTCDGVNHCGDNSDETSHASCIDDTSGSEIFGMAVGAFAAFITLLIGVGIVLGGVGVCLCRRARFQREEPPNASTHTLVGGHQPYPTVPRYTASPDRHEEKPPPYPGGGFSPGTGITYNVHDKNLYYPTK
;
A
#
# COMPACT_ATOMS: atom_id res chain seq x y z
N MET A 1 -11.70 -26.74 -34.20
CA MET A 1 -12.26 -25.70 -33.29
C MET A 1 -11.87 -25.90 -31.81
N ALA A 2 -10.82 -26.67 -31.49
CA ALA A 2 -10.42 -26.94 -30.09
C ALA A 2 -9.17 -26.16 -29.62
N SER A 3 -8.43 -25.50 -30.53
CA SER A 3 -7.24 -24.70 -30.19
C SER A 3 -7.60 -23.30 -29.68
N VAL A 4 -8.54 -22.62 -30.31
CA VAL A 4 -8.98 -21.24 -29.98
C VAL A 4 -9.54 -21.12 -28.55
N GLN A 5 -10.11 -22.20 -28.03
CA GLN A 5 -10.73 -22.24 -26.70
C GLN A 5 -9.70 -22.45 -25.58
N ARG A 6 -8.45 -22.83 -25.87
CA ARG A 6 -7.40 -23.00 -24.84
C ARG A 6 -6.67 -21.68 -24.58
N ASP A 7 -6.51 -20.87 -25.62
CA ASP A 7 -5.83 -19.57 -25.57
C ASP A 7 -6.65 -18.52 -24.79
N HIS A 8 -7.98 -18.55 -24.93
CA HIS A 8 -8.88 -17.64 -24.23
C HIS A 8 -8.87 -17.87 -22.70
N TRP A 9 -8.72 -19.13 -22.27
CA TRP A 9 -8.66 -19.48 -20.85
C TRP A 9 -7.30 -19.12 -20.22
N CYS A 10 -6.20 -19.31 -20.96
CA CYS A 10 -4.90 -18.80 -20.54
C CYS A 10 -4.90 -17.28 -20.37
N TYR A 11 -5.55 -16.53 -21.27
CA TYR A 11 -5.61 -15.07 -21.21
C TYR A 11 -6.41 -14.57 -19.99
N VAL A 12 -7.53 -15.22 -19.68
CA VAL A 12 -8.36 -14.88 -18.50
C VAL A 12 -7.63 -15.20 -17.20
N VAL A 13 -6.92 -16.34 -17.12
CA VAL A 13 -6.11 -16.70 -15.94
C VAL A 13 -4.94 -15.74 -15.77
N LEU A 14 -4.28 -15.34 -16.85
CA LEU A 14 -3.19 -14.36 -16.83
C LEU A 14 -3.68 -12.97 -16.40
N GLN A 15 -4.85 -12.54 -16.88
CA GLN A 15 -5.47 -11.28 -16.43
C GLN A 15 -5.84 -11.32 -14.94
N CYS A 16 -6.36 -12.45 -14.44
CA CYS A 16 -6.65 -12.62 -13.01
C CYS A 16 -5.38 -12.62 -12.16
N LEU A 17 -4.30 -13.27 -12.61
CA LEU A 17 -3.00 -13.26 -11.94
C LEU A 17 -2.41 -11.85 -11.89
N LEU A 18 -2.46 -11.12 -13.01
CA LEU A 18 -2.01 -9.73 -13.08
C LEU A 18 -2.83 -8.80 -12.18
N LEU A 19 -4.14 -9.01 -12.11
CA LEU A 19 -5.02 -8.23 -11.22
C LEU A 19 -4.74 -8.51 -9.74
N ASN A 20 -4.51 -9.78 -9.36
CA ASN A 20 -4.09 -10.13 -8.00
C ASN A 20 -2.70 -9.55 -7.66
N LEU A 21 -1.75 -9.57 -8.61
CA LEU A 21 -0.45 -8.92 -8.46
C LEU A 21 -0.54 -7.40 -8.33
N LEU A 22 -1.49 -6.76 -9.01
CA LEU A 22 -1.75 -5.32 -8.90
C LEU A 22 -2.41 -4.96 -7.55
N LEU A 23 -3.32 -5.79 -7.05
CA LEU A 23 -3.98 -5.59 -5.75
C LEU A 23 -3.03 -5.80 -4.57
N CYS A 24 -2.04 -6.69 -4.68
CA CYS A 24 -1.03 -6.90 -3.64
C CYS A 24 0.07 -5.81 -3.60
N ARG A 25 0.21 -4.97 -4.64
CA ARG A 25 1.36 -4.06 -4.77
C ARG A 25 1.19 -2.71 -4.05
N ASN A 26 -0.01 -2.38 -3.59
CA ASN A 26 -0.31 -1.06 -3.02
C ASN A 26 -0.44 -1.04 -1.49
N GLY A 27 0.00 -2.10 -0.79
CA GLY A 27 0.18 -2.03 0.66
C GLY A 27 1.50 -1.35 0.98
N ALA A 28 1.48 -0.05 1.24
CA ALA A 28 2.59 0.61 1.93
C ALA A 28 2.56 0.14 3.40
N PHE A 29 3.24 -0.96 3.70
CA PHE A 29 3.54 -1.32 5.08
C PHE A 29 4.64 -0.37 5.56
N ALA A 30 4.29 0.58 6.42
CA ALA A 30 5.26 1.38 7.15
C ALA A 30 6.24 0.47 7.89
N ASP A 31 7.53 0.83 7.90
CA ASP A 31 8.53 0.05 8.63
C ASP A 31 8.26 0.14 10.14
N LYS A 32 8.56 -0.93 10.88
CA LYS A 32 8.17 -1.03 12.29
C LYS A 32 8.96 -0.04 13.14
N ASN A 33 8.21 0.77 13.87
CA ASN A 33 8.72 1.70 14.85
C ASN A 33 9.75 1.07 15.81
N LYS A 34 10.84 1.78 16.14
CA LYS A 34 11.86 1.27 17.08
C LYS A 34 11.41 1.51 18.51
N TYR A 35 11.09 0.45 19.23
CA TYR A 35 10.76 0.50 20.66
C TYR A 35 11.97 0.13 21.51
N TYR A 36 12.30 1.00 22.46
CA TYR A 36 13.35 0.75 23.43
C TYR A 36 12.79 0.79 24.84
N HIS A 37 13.22 -0.18 25.65
CA HIS A 37 12.97 -0.20 27.08
C HIS A 37 14.21 0.24 27.82
N ILE A 38 14.07 1.17 28.77
CA ILE A 38 15.19 1.68 29.56
C ILE A 38 15.91 0.54 30.31
N SER A 39 15.17 -0.43 30.86
CA SER A 39 15.71 -1.63 31.50
C SER A 39 16.65 -2.44 30.60
N THR A 40 16.31 -2.55 29.31
CA THR A 40 17.15 -3.27 28.32
C THR A 40 18.34 -2.45 27.84
N LEU A 41 18.14 -1.14 27.63
CA LEU A 41 19.20 -0.25 27.15
C LEU A 41 20.27 0.01 28.22
N CYS A 42 19.88 0.04 29.48
CA CYS A 42 20.71 0.48 30.59
C CYS A 42 21.31 -0.67 31.42
N THR A 43 21.56 -1.83 30.78
CA THR A 43 22.13 -3.00 31.45
C THR A 43 23.57 -2.71 31.92
N LYS A 44 23.87 -3.05 33.19
CA LYS A 44 25.15 -2.75 33.87
C LYS A 44 26.42 -3.22 33.13
N GLU A 45 26.32 -4.21 32.25
CA GLU A 45 27.44 -4.83 31.55
C GLU A 45 27.75 -4.23 30.17
N ARG A 46 26.89 -3.34 29.64
CA ARG A 46 26.95 -2.92 28.23
C ARG A 46 26.92 -1.40 28.01
N ASN A 47 27.39 -0.63 28.98
CA ASN A 47 27.62 0.83 28.87
C ASN A 47 28.85 1.16 27.98
N LEU A 48 28.99 0.50 26.82
CA LEU A 48 29.85 1.00 25.76
C LEU A 48 29.09 2.15 25.10
N GLN A 49 29.49 3.38 25.46
CA GLN A 49 29.07 4.65 24.86
C GLN A 49 29.16 4.58 23.32
N MET A 50 28.07 4.15 22.70
CA MET A 50 27.87 4.18 21.27
C MET A 50 26.61 5.00 21.05
N TYR A 51 26.78 6.20 20.51
CA TYR A 51 25.68 7.04 20.06
C TYR A 51 24.76 6.23 19.17
N LYS A 52 23.45 6.24 19.47
CA LYS A 52 22.47 5.50 18.65
C LYS A 52 21.88 6.43 17.62
N LYS A 53 22.10 6.13 16.35
CA LYS A 53 21.41 6.81 15.26
C LYS A 53 19.95 6.37 15.21
N ILE A 54 19.04 7.34 15.23
CA ILE A 54 17.59 7.12 15.16
C ILE A 54 16.95 8.19 14.28
N ASP A 55 15.89 7.82 13.57
CA ASP A 55 15.00 8.75 12.89
C ASP A 55 13.74 9.02 13.73
N GLY A 56 13.22 7.97 14.38
CA GLY A 56 12.15 8.01 15.36
C GLY A 56 12.25 6.80 16.29
N THR A 57 11.87 6.97 17.55
CA THR A 57 11.82 5.86 18.52
C THR A 57 10.89 6.17 19.68
N VAL A 58 10.36 5.12 20.30
CA VAL A 58 9.62 5.20 21.56
C VAL A 58 10.48 4.59 22.67
N LEU A 59 10.82 5.41 23.66
CA LEU A 59 11.53 5.01 24.86
C LEU A 59 10.56 4.87 26.03
N THR A 60 10.49 3.68 26.63
CA THR A 60 9.64 3.39 27.78
C THR A 60 10.44 3.08 29.03
N SER A 61 9.88 3.51 30.15
CA SER A 61 10.31 3.19 31.52
C SER A 61 9.11 2.69 32.30
N GLU A 62 9.31 1.62 33.06
CA GLU A 62 8.28 0.99 33.90
C GLU A 62 8.66 1.06 35.39
N GLY A 63 9.43 2.08 35.78
CA GLY A 63 9.78 2.33 37.17
C GLY A 63 10.98 1.49 37.63
N GLU A 64 12.12 1.71 36.99
CA GLU A 64 13.37 1.04 37.32
C GLU A 64 13.98 1.58 38.62
N ASP A 65 14.52 0.71 39.46
CA ASP A 65 15.16 1.06 40.72
C ASP A 65 16.69 0.97 40.65
N ASN A 66 17.34 1.83 41.44
CA ASN A 66 18.79 1.92 41.62
C ASN A 66 19.54 1.98 40.28
N LEU A 67 18.98 2.75 39.34
CA LEU A 67 19.46 2.88 37.98
C LEU A 67 20.19 4.21 37.81
N GLN A 68 21.37 4.16 37.18
CA GLN A 68 22.03 5.34 36.65
C GLN A 68 22.34 5.09 35.18
N CYS A 69 21.52 5.67 34.31
CA CYS A 69 21.62 5.45 32.87
C CYS A 69 21.88 6.75 32.13
N VAL A 70 22.79 6.69 31.15
CA VAL A 70 23.04 7.77 30.20
C VAL A 70 22.88 7.22 28.79
N LEU A 71 21.92 7.74 28.05
CA LEU A 71 21.64 7.38 26.66
C LEU A 71 21.88 8.58 25.78
N THR A 72 22.60 8.42 24.68
CA THR A 72 22.77 9.48 23.69
C THR A 72 22.30 9.01 22.33
N PHE A 73 21.44 9.82 21.73
CA PHE A 73 20.92 9.63 20.38
C PHE A 73 21.54 10.66 19.44
N GLN A 74 21.73 10.24 18.19
CA GLN A 74 22.25 11.06 17.11
C GLN A 74 21.28 11.01 15.93
N THR A 75 21.07 12.14 15.26
CA THR A 75 20.31 12.16 14.00
C THR A 75 21.15 11.55 12.87
N ASP A 76 20.52 11.19 11.75
CA ASP A 76 21.31 10.72 10.60
C ASP A 76 22.11 11.86 9.95
N THR A 77 21.51 13.06 9.89
CA THR A 77 22.13 14.26 9.29
C THR A 77 22.28 15.40 10.30
N ILE A 78 23.29 16.25 10.11
CA ILE A 78 23.54 17.43 10.96
C ILE A 78 22.48 18.53 10.85
N LEU A 79 21.62 18.45 9.83
CA LEU A 79 20.53 19.40 9.59
C LEU A 79 19.26 19.03 10.35
N GLN A 80 19.16 17.78 10.81
CA GLN A 80 18.07 17.31 11.65
C GLN A 80 18.31 17.65 13.12
N ARG A 81 17.21 17.79 13.84
CA ARG A 81 17.15 18.00 15.29
C ARG A 81 16.13 17.04 15.90
N PHE A 82 16.01 17.03 17.21
CA PHE A 82 15.09 16.17 17.93
C PHE A 82 13.88 16.91 18.48
N MET A 83 12.71 16.33 18.30
CA MET A 83 11.47 16.66 18.99
C MET A 83 11.17 15.55 19.99
N LEU A 84 10.99 15.92 21.26
CA LEU A 84 10.74 15.00 22.36
C LEU A 84 9.33 15.27 22.91
N ARG A 85 8.51 14.22 23.01
CA ARG A 85 7.12 14.30 23.48
C ARG A 85 6.79 13.14 24.40
N PHE A 86 6.36 13.43 25.63
CA PHE A 86 5.97 12.40 26.58
C PHE A 86 4.52 12.01 26.40
N GLU A 87 4.20 10.79 25.98
CA GLU A 87 2.83 10.24 26.01
C GLU A 87 2.34 9.93 27.42
N ARG A 88 3.26 9.54 28.28
CA ARG A 88 3.05 9.38 29.72
C ARG A 88 4.29 9.87 30.45
N LEU A 89 4.09 10.56 31.56
CA LEU A 89 5.16 11.01 32.45
C LEU A 89 4.64 10.96 33.89
N ALA A 90 5.20 10.08 34.69
CA ALA A 90 4.98 10.02 36.13
C ALA A 90 6.27 9.49 36.76
N LEU A 91 7.07 10.37 37.36
CA LEU A 91 8.33 9.99 37.99
C LEU A 91 8.19 9.99 39.52
N ASP A 92 9.06 9.26 40.20
CA ASP A 92 9.23 9.45 41.63
C ASP A 92 9.83 10.84 41.93
N CYS A 93 9.65 11.34 43.15
CA CYS A 93 10.19 12.64 43.55
C CYS A 93 11.70 12.61 43.80
N ASN A 94 12.25 11.43 44.07
CA ASN A 94 13.68 11.25 44.20
C ASN A 94 14.34 10.91 42.86
N ASP A 95 13.54 10.52 41.87
CA ASP A 95 14.00 10.21 40.53
C ASP A 95 14.12 11.48 39.68
N HIS A 96 15.16 11.48 38.84
CA HIS A 96 15.43 12.58 37.94
C HIS A 96 15.72 12.09 36.52
N LEU A 97 14.99 12.66 35.57
CA LEU A 97 15.27 12.53 34.13
C LEU A 97 15.78 13.87 33.60
N TYR A 98 17.08 13.93 33.33
CA TYR A 98 17.73 15.09 32.73
C TYR A 98 17.81 14.95 31.21
N ILE A 99 17.49 16.04 30.51
CA ILE A 99 17.55 16.13 29.05
C ILE A 99 18.62 17.15 28.67
N PHE A 100 19.64 16.73 27.93
CA PHE A 100 20.72 17.57 27.45
C PHE A 100 20.63 17.74 25.92
N ASP A 101 20.75 18.99 25.46
CA ASP A 101 20.80 19.37 24.04
C ASP A 101 22.24 19.22 23.51
N GLY A 102 22.72 17.97 23.45
CA GLY A 102 24.09 17.66 23.05
C GLY A 102 24.48 16.21 23.26
N ALA A 103 25.74 15.89 22.93
CA ALA A 103 26.26 14.52 22.90
C ALA A 103 26.68 13.97 24.28
N HIS A 104 26.66 14.77 25.34
CA HIS A 104 27.16 14.37 26.66
C HIS A 104 26.25 14.87 27.78
N ALA A 105 26.18 14.10 28.87
CA ALA A 105 25.47 14.46 30.10
C ALA A 105 26.31 15.36 31.02
N PHE A 106 26.84 16.45 30.47
CA PHE A 106 27.68 17.41 31.19
C PHE A 106 27.21 18.85 30.94
N GLY A 107 27.31 19.69 31.97
CA GLY A 107 26.92 21.10 31.90
C GLY A 107 25.43 21.32 32.16
N ASN A 108 24.87 22.36 31.55
CA ASN A 108 23.48 22.75 31.74
C ASN A 108 22.55 21.80 30.99
N TYR A 109 21.53 21.29 31.70
CA TYR A 109 20.45 20.53 31.09
C TYR A 109 19.38 21.49 30.54
N LYS A 110 18.70 21.03 29.49
CA LYS A 110 17.55 21.72 28.89
C LYS A 110 16.28 21.52 29.72
N ALA A 111 16.15 20.34 30.33
CA ALA A 111 15.06 20.01 31.26
C ALA A 111 15.54 19.07 32.36
N ASP A 112 14.98 19.23 33.55
CA ASP A 112 15.11 18.34 34.70
C ASP A 112 13.69 17.99 35.14
N LEU A 113 13.35 16.72 34.98
CA LEU A 113 12.00 16.21 35.21
C LEU A 113 12.03 15.29 36.43
N SER A 114 11.04 15.46 37.30
CA SER A 114 10.80 14.65 38.48
C SER A 114 9.28 14.55 38.73
N CYS A 115 8.82 14.13 39.91
CA CYS A 115 7.40 13.91 40.21
C CYS A 115 6.48 15.13 40.02
N ARG A 116 7.04 16.35 40.13
CA ARG A 116 6.28 17.59 39.93
C ARG A 116 6.00 17.87 38.45
N SER A 117 6.76 17.26 37.55
CA SER A 117 6.66 17.48 36.11
C SER A 117 5.55 16.60 35.53
N THR A 118 4.51 17.22 34.96
CA THR A 118 3.46 16.50 34.24
C THR A 118 3.65 16.59 32.73
N ARG A 119 3.03 15.68 31.96
CA ARG A 119 3.01 15.74 30.49
C ARG A 119 2.53 17.11 29.98
N ALA A 120 1.52 17.69 30.63
CA ALA A 120 0.92 18.96 30.21
C ALA A 120 1.88 20.15 30.45
N ASP A 121 2.60 20.15 31.56
CA ASP A 121 3.51 21.25 31.92
C ASP A 121 4.80 21.22 31.09
N VAL A 122 5.30 20.02 30.78
CA VAL A 122 6.54 19.85 30.01
C VAL A 122 6.32 20.14 28.52
N GLY A 123 5.17 19.73 27.99
CA GLY A 123 4.85 19.91 26.58
C GLY A 123 5.84 19.22 25.63
N THR A 124 6.03 19.82 24.46
CA THR A 124 6.99 19.33 23.44
C THR A 124 8.32 20.06 23.58
N ILE A 125 9.42 19.29 23.64
CA ILE A 125 10.78 19.83 23.75
C ILE A 125 11.50 19.69 22.42
N PHE A 126 12.08 20.78 21.92
CA PHE A 126 12.85 20.80 20.67
C PHE A 126 14.34 21.05 20.93
N THR A 127 15.22 20.20 20.41
CA THR A 127 16.67 20.40 20.49
C THR A 127 17.17 21.35 19.40
N GLN A 128 18.35 21.93 19.59
CA GLN A 128 19.06 22.72 18.58
C GLN A 128 20.21 21.92 17.96
N SER A 129 20.78 20.99 18.73
CA SER A 129 21.82 20.07 18.31
C SER A 129 21.25 18.86 17.56
N ASN A 130 22.14 18.22 16.79
CA ASN A 130 21.93 16.94 16.13
C ASN A 130 22.18 15.74 17.08
N PHE A 131 22.42 16.01 18.37
CA PHE A 131 22.54 15.04 19.45
C PHE A 131 21.57 15.38 20.59
N VAL A 132 21.04 14.35 21.24
CA VAL A 132 20.31 14.50 22.51
C VAL A 132 20.80 13.45 23.48
N THR A 133 21.08 13.86 24.72
CA THR A 133 21.49 12.95 25.79
C THR A 133 20.47 12.96 26.90
N LEU A 134 20.02 11.77 27.29
CA LEU A 134 19.12 11.53 28.41
C LEU A 134 19.94 10.93 29.55
N LYS A 135 19.84 11.49 30.74
CA LYS A 135 20.39 10.89 31.96
C LYS A 135 19.23 10.61 32.91
N TYR A 136 18.96 9.33 33.15
CA TYR A 136 17.93 8.90 34.08
C TYR A 136 18.61 8.31 35.33
N VAL A 137 18.29 8.89 36.49
CA VAL A 137 18.81 8.49 37.78
C VAL A 137 17.64 8.17 38.68
N THR A 138 17.62 6.95 39.22
CA THR A 138 16.59 6.50 40.14
C THR A 138 17.17 6.09 41.49
N ASP A 139 16.35 6.23 42.53
CA ASP A 139 16.70 5.75 43.85
C ASP A 139 16.39 4.25 44.03
N LYS A 140 16.49 3.71 45.24
CA LYS A 140 16.32 2.27 45.50
C LYS A 140 14.86 1.80 45.50
N TRP A 141 13.87 2.70 45.37
CA TRP A 141 12.47 2.37 45.58
C TRP A 141 11.59 3.11 44.60
N THR A 142 10.88 2.39 43.73
CA THR A 142 9.84 2.99 42.90
C THR A 142 8.46 2.56 43.36
N GLN A 143 7.47 3.44 43.20
CA GLN A 143 6.06 3.10 43.38
C GLN A 143 5.45 2.52 42.09
N PRO A 144 4.53 1.54 42.19
CA PRO A 144 3.83 1.02 41.03
C PRO A 144 3.06 2.14 40.33
N GLY A 145 3.31 2.32 39.03
CA GLY A 145 2.73 3.40 38.25
C GLY A 145 3.70 4.54 37.92
N ASN A 146 4.90 4.54 38.49
CA ASN A 146 6.01 5.37 38.01
C ASN A 146 6.53 4.85 36.67
N GLY A 147 7.10 5.75 35.88
CA GLY A 147 7.61 5.50 34.54
C GLY A 147 7.18 6.56 33.53
N PHE A 148 7.64 6.39 32.31
CA PHE A 148 7.32 7.32 31.23
C PHE A 148 7.31 6.60 29.88
N LYS A 149 6.57 7.18 28.93
CA LYS A 149 6.61 6.81 27.51
C LYS A 149 6.99 8.07 26.74
N LEU A 150 8.21 8.10 26.24
CA LEU A 150 8.80 9.22 25.53
C LEU A 150 8.93 8.88 24.03
N VAL A 151 8.28 9.67 23.20
CA VAL A 151 8.45 9.63 21.74
C VAL A 151 9.55 10.61 21.37
N ILE A 152 10.59 10.13 20.70
CA ILE A 152 11.72 10.93 20.21
C ILE A 152 11.70 10.84 18.69
N THR A 153 11.53 11.98 18.03
CA THR A 153 11.45 12.07 16.56
C THR A 153 12.54 13.02 16.05
N THR A 154 13.16 12.68 14.93
CA THR A 154 14.03 13.61 14.20
C THR A 154 13.22 14.42 13.21
N PHE A 155 13.49 15.72 13.14
CA PHE A 155 12.78 16.62 12.24
C PHE A 155 13.73 17.63 11.58
N LYS A 156 13.30 18.18 10.44
CA LYS A 156 13.91 19.34 9.79
C LYS A 156 12.91 20.50 9.83
N ASP A 157 13.42 21.69 10.16
CA ASP A 157 12.63 22.92 10.38
C ASP A 157 12.33 23.71 9.08
N SER A 158 12.64 23.12 7.91
CA SER A 158 12.42 23.78 6.62
C SER A 158 11.47 22.96 5.74
N PRO A 159 10.32 23.53 5.33
CA PRO A 159 9.44 22.88 4.36
C PRO A 159 10.06 22.88 2.96
N VAL A 160 11.02 23.79 2.70
CA VAL A 160 11.71 23.89 1.41
C VAL A 160 12.77 22.80 1.33
N GLY A 161 12.48 21.76 0.54
CA GLY A 161 13.37 20.61 0.39
C GLY A 161 13.06 19.43 1.32
N CYS A 162 11.85 19.39 1.91
CA CYS A 162 11.34 18.15 2.48
C CYS A 162 11.12 17.14 1.35
N ARG A 163 12.03 16.17 1.22
CA ARG A 163 11.88 15.03 0.31
C ARG A 163 11.07 13.90 0.94
N ASP A 164 10.97 13.94 2.27
CA ASP A 164 10.31 12.96 3.11
C ASP A 164 8.85 13.41 3.37
N PHE A 165 8.28 13.06 4.53
CA PHE A 165 6.91 13.43 4.88
C PHE A 165 6.84 14.80 5.56
N LEU A 166 5.91 15.65 5.09
CA LEU A 166 5.65 16.98 5.65
C LEU A 166 4.41 16.94 6.56
N CYS A 167 4.64 17.11 7.86
CA CYS A 167 3.61 17.29 8.87
C CYS A 167 2.77 18.55 8.62
N MET A 168 1.53 18.61 9.12
CA MET A 168 0.69 19.80 8.98
C MET A 168 1.24 21.03 9.73
N ASN A 169 2.02 20.81 10.79
CA ASN A 169 2.78 21.84 11.50
C ASN A 169 4.09 22.26 10.81
N SER A 170 4.29 21.88 9.54
CA SER A 170 5.46 22.24 8.70
C SER A 170 6.79 21.60 9.11
N PHE A 171 6.80 20.61 10.01
CA PHE A 171 7.98 19.79 10.26
C PHE A 171 8.13 18.69 9.20
N CYS A 172 9.37 18.45 8.79
CA CYS A 172 9.70 17.36 7.88
C CYS A 172 10.30 16.18 8.66
N ILE A 173 9.65 15.02 8.58
CA ILE A 173 10.08 13.76 9.21
C ILE A 173 10.28 12.67 8.17
N THR A 174 11.01 11.61 8.50
CA THR A 174 11.22 10.47 7.60
C THR A 174 9.90 9.75 7.31
N GLN A 175 9.68 9.32 6.06
CA GLN A 175 8.45 8.63 5.65
C GLN A 175 8.24 7.29 6.37
N ASP A 176 9.30 6.66 6.89
CA ASP A 176 9.22 5.41 7.66
C ASP A 176 8.48 5.57 9.00
N LEU A 177 8.20 6.80 9.43
CA LEU A 177 7.51 7.14 10.68
C LEU A 177 6.03 7.51 10.47
N THR A 178 5.46 7.19 9.31
CA THR A 178 4.04 7.45 9.02
C THR A 178 3.24 6.16 9.12
N CYS A 179 2.01 6.24 9.64
CA CYS A 179 1.09 5.11 9.75
C CYS A 179 1.61 3.95 10.61
N ASP A 180 2.37 4.27 11.67
CA ASP A 180 2.98 3.29 12.56
C ASP A 180 2.32 3.21 13.95
N GLY A 181 1.23 3.96 14.14
CA GLY A 181 0.46 4.06 15.37
C GLY A 181 1.06 4.99 16.43
N VAL A 182 2.12 5.74 16.11
CA VAL A 182 2.77 6.68 17.02
C VAL A 182 2.80 8.06 16.38
N ASN A 183 2.30 9.05 17.11
CA ASN A 183 2.30 10.44 16.66
C ASN A 183 3.71 11.06 16.77
N HIS A 184 4.47 10.93 15.71
CA HIS A 184 5.78 11.50 15.46
C HIS A 184 5.73 12.97 15.03
N CYS A 185 4.66 13.45 14.38
CA CYS A 185 4.53 14.86 14.01
C CYS A 185 4.15 15.79 15.19
N GLY A 186 3.57 15.23 16.26
CA GLY A 186 2.98 15.97 17.38
C GLY A 186 1.53 16.42 17.12
N ASP A 187 1.14 16.63 15.86
CA ASP A 187 -0.21 16.99 15.42
C ASP A 187 -1.03 15.79 14.88
N ASN A 188 -0.45 14.58 14.92
CA ASN A 188 -1.05 13.33 14.45
C ASN A 188 -1.27 13.27 12.92
N SER A 189 -0.68 14.18 12.15
CA SER A 189 -0.87 14.21 10.70
C SER A 189 -0.22 13.02 9.97
N ASP A 190 0.81 12.44 10.58
CA ASP A 190 1.49 11.19 10.20
C ASP A 190 0.63 9.92 10.36
N GLU A 191 -0.41 9.96 11.19
CA GLU A 191 -1.28 8.81 11.52
C GLU A 191 -2.70 8.97 10.95
N THR A 192 -2.89 9.87 9.99
CA THR A 192 -4.21 10.19 9.43
C THR A 192 -4.21 10.06 7.91
N SER A 193 -5.34 10.40 7.29
CA SER A 193 -5.46 10.49 5.83
C SER A 193 -4.46 11.46 5.20
N HIS A 194 -3.86 12.39 5.95
CA HIS A 194 -2.81 13.28 5.44
C HIS A 194 -1.55 12.51 5.01
N ALA A 195 -1.18 11.47 5.76
CA ALA A 195 -0.15 10.50 5.37
C ALA A 195 -0.66 9.40 4.42
N SER A 196 -1.92 9.49 3.96
CA SER A 196 -2.59 8.44 3.18
C SER A 196 -2.60 7.08 3.88
N CYS A 197 -2.65 7.07 5.23
CA CYS A 197 -2.79 5.84 5.99
C CYS A 197 -4.12 5.16 5.66
N ILE A 198 -4.08 3.88 5.35
CA ILE A 198 -5.27 3.04 5.21
C ILE A 198 -5.56 2.51 6.59
N ASP A 199 -6.75 2.82 7.11
CA ASP A 199 -7.15 2.41 8.44
C ASP A 199 -7.40 0.89 8.51
N ASP A 200 -6.43 0.15 9.05
CA ASP A 200 -6.49 -1.29 9.29
C ASP A 200 -7.53 -1.69 10.35
N THR A 201 -8.24 -0.74 11.01
CA THR A 201 -9.50 -1.10 11.71
C THR A 201 -10.63 -1.55 10.77
N SER A 202 -10.36 -1.54 9.47
CA SER A 202 -11.10 -2.26 8.44
C SER A 202 -10.12 -3.04 7.57
N GLY A 203 -9.23 -3.82 8.21
CA GLY A 203 -8.36 -4.76 7.54
C GLY A 203 -9.17 -5.71 6.67
N SER A 204 -9.35 -5.36 5.41
CA SER A 204 -9.70 -6.28 4.34
C SER A 204 -11.01 -7.06 4.57
N GLU A 205 -12.07 -6.45 5.11
CA GLU A 205 -13.37 -7.12 5.18
C GLU A 205 -14.27 -6.71 4.01
N ILE A 206 -14.44 -7.61 3.03
CA ILE A 206 -15.48 -7.49 2.01
C ILE A 206 -16.64 -8.36 2.51
N PHE A 207 -17.78 -7.75 2.87
CA PHE A 207 -18.93 -8.44 3.48
C PHE A 207 -18.59 -9.22 4.77
N GLY A 208 -17.76 -8.65 5.66
CA GLY A 208 -17.47 -9.27 6.96
C GLY A 208 -16.52 -10.47 6.92
N MET A 209 -15.79 -10.65 5.81
CA MET A 209 -14.84 -11.74 5.59
C MET A 209 -13.51 -11.18 5.11
N ALA A 210 -12.40 -11.67 5.68
CA ALA A 210 -11.05 -11.31 5.25
C ALA A 210 -10.88 -11.45 3.72
N VAL A 211 -10.17 -10.52 3.07
CA VAL A 211 -10.03 -10.45 1.60
C VAL A 211 -9.52 -11.77 1.01
N GLY A 212 -8.63 -12.47 1.73
CA GLY A 212 -8.17 -13.80 1.32
C GLY A 212 -9.28 -14.85 1.28
N ALA A 213 -10.22 -14.81 2.23
CA ALA A 213 -11.36 -15.72 2.28
C ALA A 213 -12.42 -15.36 1.22
N PHE A 214 -12.66 -14.07 0.99
CA PHE A 214 -13.58 -13.62 -0.06
C PHE A 214 -13.07 -14.00 -1.47
N ALA A 215 -11.78 -13.79 -1.74
CA ALA A 215 -11.16 -14.20 -3.00
C ALA A 215 -11.20 -15.73 -3.20
N ALA A 216 -10.97 -16.52 -2.14
CA ALA A 216 -11.10 -17.97 -2.17
C ALA A 216 -12.54 -18.44 -2.44
N PHE A 217 -13.54 -17.76 -1.88
CA PHE A 217 -14.94 -18.07 -2.11
C PHE A 217 -15.38 -17.79 -3.55
N ILE A 218 -15.01 -16.63 -4.10
CA ILE A 218 -15.32 -16.27 -5.49
C ILE A 218 -14.65 -17.23 -6.47
N THR A 219 -13.40 -17.62 -6.23
CA THR A 219 -12.70 -18.60 -7.07
C THR A 219 -13.32 -20.00 -7.00
N LEU A 220 -13.79 -20.43 -5.82
CA LEU A 220 -14.55 -21.67 -5.66
C LEU A 220 -15.87 -21.64 -6.45
N LEU A 221 -16.65 -20.54 -6.34
CA LEU A 221 -17.92 -20.41 -7.05
C LEU A 221 -17.74 -20.43 -8.58
N ILE A 222 -16.72 -19.73 -9.08
CA ILE A 222 -16.37 -19.74 -10.50
C ILE A 222 -15.96 -21.16 -10.92
N GLY A 223 -15.13 -21.85 -10.12
CA GLY A 223 -14.72 -23.23 -10.38
C GLY A 223 -15.90 -24.21 -10.45
N VAL A 224 -16.85 -24.12 -9.51
CA VAL A 224 -18.06 -24.96 -9.51
C VAL A 224 -18.95 -24.64 -10.71
N GLY A 225 -19.12 -23.36 -11.07
CA GLY A 225 -19.88 -22.95 -12.25
C GLY A 225 -19.33 -23.53 -13.55
N ILE A 226 -18.00 -23.62 -13.68
CA ILE A 226 -17.32 -24.21 -14.82
C ILE A 226 -17.55 -25.73 -14.89
N VAL A 227 -17.49 -26.42 -13.75
CA VAL A 227 -17.76 -27.86 -13.67
C VAL A 227 -19.22 -28.16 -14.03
N LEU A 228 -20.18 -27.41 -13.48
CA LEU A 228 -21.60 -27.57 -13.79
C LEU A 228 -21.91 -27.24 -15.25
N GLY A 229 -21.32 -26.17 -15.81
CA GLY A 229 -21.42 -25.84 -17.22
C GLY A 229 -20.82 -26.93 -18.12
N GLY A 230 -19.66 -27.47 -17.75
CA GLY A 230 -19.01 -28.57 -18.46
C GLY A 230 -19.84 -29.85 -18.44
N VAL A 231 -20.41 -30.21 -17.29
CA VAL A 231 -21.33 -31.35 -17.15
C VAL A 231 -22.60 -31.12 -17.97
N GLY A 232 -23.19 -29.93 -17.93
CA GLY A 232 -24.34 -29.55 -18.75
C GLY A 232 -24.06 -29.69 -20.26
N VAL A 233 -22.91 -29.22 -20.73
CA VAL A 233 -22.48 -29.39 -22.13
C VAL A 233 -22.24 -30.87 -22.45
N CYS A 234 -21.66 -31.66 -21.54
CA CYS A 234 -21.44 -33.10 -21.75
C CYS A 234 -22.77 -33.87 -21.84
N LEU A 235 -23.73 -33.55 -20.96
CA LEU A 235 -25.06 -34.17 -20.97
C LEU A 235 -25.86 -33.76 -22.21
N CYS A 236 -25.80 -32.49 -22.62
CA CYS A 236 -26.41 -32.02 -23.87
C CYS A 236 -25.79 -32.68 -25.11
N ARG A 237 -24.47 -32.94 -25.12
CA ARG A 237 -23.81 -33.66 -26.21
C ARG A 237 -24.17 -35.15 -26.23
N ARG A 238 -24.28 -35.80 -25.06
CA ARG A 238 -24.77 -37.19 -24.97
C ARG A 238 -26.23 -37.33 -25.45
N ALA A 239 -27.09 -36.39 -25.10
CA ALA A 239 -28.49 -36.38 -25.56
C ALA A 239 -28.61 -36.16 -27.08
N ARG A 240 -27.66 -35.44 -27.70
CA ARG A 240 -27.60 -35.29 -29.16
C ARG A 240 -27.12 -36.56 -29.87
N PHE A 241 -26.24 -37.36 -29.25
CA PHE A 241 -25.75 -38.62 -29.81
C PHE A 241 -26.78 -39.76 -29.78
N GLN A 242 -27.72 -39.77 -28.83
CA GLN A 242 -28.80 -40.79 -28.80
C GLN A 242 -29.90 -40.56 -29.86
N ARG A 243 -29.82 -39.49 -30.66
CA ARG A 243 -30.81 -39.21 -31.71
C ARG A 243 -30.37 -39.69 -33.10
N GLU A 244 -29.17 -40.26 -33.23
CA GLU A 244 -28.68 -40.90 -34.46
C GLU A 244 -28.61 -42.42 -34.28
N GLU A 245 -29.77 -43.09 -34.28
CA GLU A 245 -29.86 -44.52 -34.56
C GLU A 245 -30.53 -44.69 -35.93
N PRO A 246 -29.88 -45.32 -36.93
CA PRO A 246 -30.48 -45.55 -38.24
C PRO A 246 -31.51 -46.71 -38.15
N PRO A 247 -32.68 -46.62 -38.80
CA PRO A 247 -33.59 -47.75 -38.89
C PRO A 247 -32.98 -48.83 -39.81
N ASN A 248 -32.60 -49.96 -39.23
CA ASN A 248 -32.13 -51.12 -39.97
C ASN A 248 -33.28 -51.81 -40.72
N ALA A 249 -32.98 -52.19 -41.96
CA ALA A 249 -33.90 -52.64 -42.99
C ALA A 249 -34.23 -54.15 -42.95
N SER A 250 -35.16 -54.51 -43.85
CA SER A 250 -35.65 -55.82 -44.35
C SER A 250 -36.89 -56.38 -43.65
N THR A 251 -38.00 -56.73 -44.33
CA THR A 251 -38.10 -57.64 -45.48
C THR A 251 -39.47 -57.51 -46.23
N HIS A 252 -39.43 -57.63 -47.57
CA HIS A 252 -40.47 -57.87 -48.60
C HIS A 252 -41.98 -58.03 -48.27
N THR A 253 -42.86 -57.36 -49.04
CA THR A 253 -43.89 -58.01 -49.90
C THR A 253 -44.52 -57.04 -50.93
N LEU A 254 -44.88 -57.59 -52.10
CA LEU A 254 -45.52 -56.97 -53.26
C LEU A 254 -47.00 -56.60 -53.01
N VAL A 255 -47.52 -55.61 -53.76
CA VAL A 255 -48.77 -55.63 -54.58
C VAL A 255 -49.44 -54.25 -54.67
N GLY A 256 -49.65 -53.78 -55.91
CA GLY A 256 -50.76 -52.94 -56.44
C GLY A 256 -51.03 -51.56 -55.79
N GLY A 257 -51.21 -50.44 -56.49
CA GLY A 257 -51.43 -50.15 -57.91
C GLY A 257 -51.94 -48.69 -58.03
N HIS A 258 -52.02 -48.21 -59.28
CA HIS A 258 -52.75 -47.03 -59.79
C HIS A 258 -52.14 -45.60 -59.67
N GLN A 259 -51.80 -45.09 -60.87
CA GLN A 259 -51.61 -43.71 -61.38
C GLN A 259 -52.89 -42.82 -61.23
N PRO A 260 -52.93 -41.48 -61.56
CA PRO A 260 -52.16 -40.77 -62.62
C PRO A 260 -51.71 -39.28 -62.40
N TYR A 261 -50.77 -38.87 -63.27
CA TYR A 261 -50.40 -37.57 -63.92
C TYR A 261 -51.31 -36.30 -63.81
N PRO A 262 -50.97 -35.15 -64.46
CA PRO A 262 -49.71 -34.38 -64.62
C PRO A 262 -49.94 -32.84 -64.44
N THR A 263 -48.91 -31.99 -64.56
CA THR A 263 -48.87 -30.77 -65.43
C THR A 263 -47.74 -29.79 -65.06
N VAL A 264 -46.99 -29.36 -66.09
CA VAL A 264 -46.16 -28.14 -66.21
C VAL A 264 -47.05 -27.13 -67.00
N PRO A 265 -46.95 -25.77 -67.03
CA PRO A 265 -45.81 -24.83 -66.88
C PRO A 265 -46.16 -23.59 -65.98
N ARG A 266 -45.38 -22.51 -65.79
CA ARG A 266 -44.95 -21.48 -66.76
C ARG A 266 -44.23 -20.33 -66.02
N TYR A 267 -43.23 -19.74 -66.68
CA TYR A 267 -42.51 -18.54 -66.31
C TYR A 267 -43.35 -17.25 -66.43
N THR A 268 -43.12 -16.29 -65.52
CA THR A 268 -43.12 -14.82 -65.72
C THR A 268 -42.41 -14.20 -64.50
N ALA A 269 -41.14 -13.78 -64.57
CA ALA A 269 -40.62 -12.49 -65.08
C ALA A 269 -40.95 -11.27 -64.18
N SER A 270 -39.92 -10.81 -63.44
CA SER A 270 -39.33 -9.44 -63.29
C SER A 270 -40.17 -8.17 -63.61
N PRO A 271 -39.76 -6.93 -63.23
CA PRO A 271 -38.41 -6.43 -62.86
C PRO A 271 -38.41 -5.48 -61.63
N ASP A 272 -37.30 -5.00 -61.05
CA ASP A 272 -36.27 -4.06 -61.53
C ASP A 272 -35.32 -3.81 -60.32
N ARG A 273 -34.02 -3.44 -60.35
CA ARG A 273 -33.07 -3.08 -61.40
C ARG A 273 -31.65 -2.87 -60.80
N HIS A 274 -30.65 -3.46 -61.48
CA HIS A 274 -29.21 -3.14 -61.68
C HIS A 274 -28.21 -2.84 -60.53
N GLU A 275 -27.35 -3.84 -60.24
CA GLU A 275 -25.95 -4.02 -60.67
C GLU A 275 -25.13 -2.85 -61.26
N GLU A 276 -23.91 -2.61 -60.75
CA GLU A 276 -22.66 -2.56 -61.55
C GLU A 276 -21.38 -2.58 -60.69
N LYS A 277 -20.30 -3.17 -61.25
CA LYS A 277 -18.94 -3.40 -60.69
C LYS A 277 -17.89 -3.06 -61.79
N PRO A 278 -16.57 -3.28 -61.57
CA PRO A 278 -15.44 -2.39 -61.25
C PRO A 278 -14.56 -2.06 -62.51
N PRO A 279 -13.28 -1.57 -62.46
CA PRO A 279 -12.05 -2.34 -62.10
C PRO A 279 -10.92 -1.44 -61.45
N PRO A 280 -9.59 -1.58 -61.71
CA PRO A 280 -8.56 -2.29 -60.93
C PRO A 280 -7.36 -1.42 -60.42
N TYR A 281 -6.40 -2.01 -59.67
CA TYR A 281 -5.10 -1.41 -59.23
C TYR A 281 -4.08 -1.26 -60.39
N PRO A 282 -3.08 -0.33 -60.34
CA PRO A 282 -1.71 -0.69 -59.87
C PRO A 282 -0.78 0.45 -59.33
N GLY A 283 0.25 0.08 -58.54
CA GLY A 283 1.68 0.52 -58.65
C GLY A 283 2.19 1.94 -58.24
N GLY A 284 2.99 1.98 -57.15
CA GLY A 284 4.38 2.52 -57.06
C GLY A 284 4.72 4.04 -57.07
N GLY A 285 5.53 4.50 -56.09
CA GLY A 285 6.60 5.52 -56.30
C GLY A 285 6.66 6.79 -55.41
N PHE A 286 7.72 6.88 -54.57
CA PHE A 286 8.52 8.03 -54.08
C PHE A 286 7.91 9.31 -53.37
N SER A 287 8.57 9.66 -52.24
CA SER A 287 8.62 10.94 -51.46
C SER A 287 9.08 12.18 -52.28
N PRO A 288 9.03 13.48 -51.83
CA PRO A 288 9.31 13.99 -50.45
C PRO A 288 8.58 15.28 -49.93
N GLY A 289 8.74 15.54 -48.62
CA GLY A 289 9.02 16.89 -48.07
C GLY A 289 7.88 17.79 -47.57
N THR A 290 8.22 18.59 -46.53
CA THR A 290 7.49 19.70 -45.86
C THR A 290 6.44 19.28 -44.80
N GLY A 291 6.47 19.67 -43.52
CA GLY A 291 7.29 20.60 -42.74
C GLY A 291 6.49 21.82 -42.29
N ILE A 292 5.93 21.82 -41.06
CA ILE A 292 5.61 22.97 -40.16
C ILE A 292 4.88 22.43 -38.89
N THR A 293 5.54 22.29 -37.73
CA THR A 293 5.70 23.23 -36.60
C THR A 293 4.41 23.70 -35.92
N TYR A 294 4.23 23.32 -34.65
CA TYR A 294 3.30 23.93 -33.69
C TYR A 294 4.08 24.78 -32.67
N ASN A 295 3.57 25.99 -32.45
CA ASN A 295 4.11 27.06 -31.60
C ASN A 295 4.20 26.66 -30.11
N VAL A 296 5.35 26.93 -29.49
CA VAL A 296 5.52 27.04 -28.04
C VAL A 296 5.54 28.53 -27.69
N HIS A 297 4.71 28.92 -26.73
CA HIS A 297 4.59 30.30 -26.26
C HIS A 297 5.60 30.53 -25.11
N ASP A 298 6.74 31.13 -25.43
CA ASP A 298 7.67 31.65 -24.42
C ASP A 298 7.17 33.01 -23.88
N LYS A 299 7.06 33.12 -22.56
CA LYS A 299 7.01 34.42 -21.86
C LYS A 299 8.23 34.53 -20.96
N ASN A 300 9.20 35.31 -21.42
CA ASN A 300 10.32 35.82 -20.63
C ASN A 300 9.80 36.80 -19.57
N LEU A 301 10.22 36.61 -18.31
CA LEU A 301 10.14 37.62 -17.26
C LEU A 301 11.55 38.05 -16.88
N TYR A 302 11.77 39.35 -17.04
CA TYR A 302 12.98 40.11 -16.84
C TYR A 302 13.08 40.53 -15.35
N TYR A 303 14.24 40.37 -14.73
CA TYR A 303 14.58 40.99 -13.43
C TYR A 303 15.62 42.08 -13.65
N PRO A 304 15.46 43.29 -13.08
CA PRO A 304 16.58 44.20 -12.87
C PRO A 304 17.09 44.13 -11.43
N THR A 305 18.41 44.08 -11.30
CA THR A 305 19.16 44.27 -10.07
C THR A 305 19.26 45.76 -9.71
N LYS A 306 18.81 46.13 -8.51
CA LYS A 306 19.56 46.96 -7.55
C LYS A 306 18.85 46.95 -6.20
#